data_AF-A0A661WD69-F1
#
_entry.id   AF-A0A661WD69-F1
#
_cell.length_a   1.000
_cell.length_b   1.000
_cell.length_c   1.000
_cell.angle_alpha   90.00
_cell.angle_beta   90.00
_cell.angle_gamma   90.00
#
_symmetry.space_group_name_H-M   'P 1'
#
loop_
_entity.id
_entity.type
_entity.pdbx_description
1 polymer ?
#
loop_
_entity_poly.entity_id
_entity_poly.type
_entity_poly.pdbx_seq_one_letter_code
_entity_poly.pdbx_strand_id
1 'polypeptide(L)'
;SREDAISGFKNWQYKCIVSVNILTTGFDVEQVDMIALMRSTQSASLYLQICGRGMRLYEGKKDCLVLDFGENILNHGAVDEIVERQLELGGKKKTKKGEAVMKRCPHCETMCFAATRICPECFEKFDISTLPKIQQEAARLAILSSEREAHEKWMEVKRVSYAVHNKPGKPPSMKVTYHIGDLASFSEWICFDHQGFARSKAIQWIKERADVNDSLTSTEEMVRFADKGRIKEPNKIKVLTGRKYPEIVGFSFA
;
A
#
# COMPACT_ATOMS: atom_id res chain seq x y z
N SER A 1 17.43 20.51 33.99
CA SER A 1 18.18 20.66 32.72
C SER A 1 17.69 19.62 31.71
N ARG A 2 18.23 19.60 30.48
CA ARG A 2 17.89 18.55 29.48
C ARG A 2 18.31 17.17 29.98
N GLU A 3 19.51 17.08 30.55
CA GLU A 3 20.06 15.83 31.10
C GLU A 3 19.19 15.31 32.24
N ASP A 4 18.74 16.18 33.15
CA ASP A 4 17.88 15.78 34.28
C ASP A 4 16.52 15.24 33.81
N ALA A 5 15.92 15.86 32.79
CA ALA A 5 14.65 15.40 32.24
C ALA A 5 14.78 14.01 31.60
N ILE A 6 15.85 13.79 30.84
CA ILE A 6 16.15 12.49 30.22
C ILE A 6 16.44 11.45 31.29
N SER A 7 17.25 11.78 32.30
CA SER A 7 17.60 10.88 33.40
C SER A 7 16.36 10.50 34.23
N GLY A 8 15.53 11.48 34.58
CA GLY A 8 14.28 11.24 35.30
C GLY A 8 13.30 10.35 34.52
N PHE A 9 13.19 10.55 33.21
CA PHE A 9 12.37 9.67 32.36
C PHE A 9 12.95 8.25 32.26
N LYS A 10 14.27 8.10 32.09
CA LYS A 10 14.95 6.79 32.12
C LYS A 10 14.67 6.04 33.42
N ASN A 11 14.65 6.75 34.55
CA ASN A 11 14.40 6.20 35.87
C ASN A 11 12.90 6.17 36.25
N TRP A 12 11.99 6.29 35.28
CA TRP A 12 10.53 6.23 35.47
C TRP A 12 9.95 7.29 36.42
N GLN A 13 10.69 8.37 36.69
CA GLN A 13 10.18 9.51 37.47
C GLN A 13 9.12 10.30 36.68
N TYR A 14 9.21 10.26 35.35
CA TYR A 14 8.24 10.88 34.44
C TYR A 14 7.72 9.84 33.46
N LYS A 15 6.42 9.93 33.15
CA LYS A 15 5.78 9.07 32.14
C LYS A 15 5.90 9.59 30.72
N CYS A 16 6.13 10.89 30.56
CA CYS A 16 6.15 11.55 29.25
C CYS A 16 7.25 12.62 29.22
N ILE A 17 7.87 12.79 28.05
CA ILE A 17 8.69 13.96 27.72
C ILE A 17 8.08 14.65 26.51
N VAL A 18 7.90 15.97 26.60
CA VAL A 18 7.50 16.81 25.47
C VAL A 18 8.74 17.55 24.95
N SER A 19 8.92 17.56 23.63
CA SER A 19 10.03 18.28 22.99
C SER A 19 9.58 19.07 21.77
N VAL A 20 10.12 20.28 21.64
CA VAL A 20 9.96 21.14 20.46
C VAL A 20 11.34 21.38 19.87
N ASN A 21 11.67 20.76 18.73
CA ASN A 21 12.93 20.93 17.99
C ASN A 21 14.26 20.67 18.75
N ILE A 22 14.24 20.23 20.02
CA ILE A 22 15.43 20.13 20.88
C ILE A 22 15.96 18.69 20.99
N LEU A 23 15.09 17.68 20.91
CA LEU A 23 15.51 16.29 21.06
C LEU A 23 15.94 15.64 19.74
N THR A 24 16.27 16.39 18.69
CA THR A 24 16.63 15.80 17.38
C THR A 24 17.89 14.93 17.42
N THR A 25 18.80 15.17 18.37
CA THR A 25 20.01 14.37 18.61
C THR A 25 20.19 14.04 20.11
N GLY A 26 20.76 12.86 20.40
CA GLY A 26 21.17 12.45 21.76
C GLY A 26 20.04 12.05 22.73
N PHE A 27 18.80 11.89 22.27
CA PHE A 27 17.75 11.24 23.05
C PHE A 27 17.79 9.73 22.77
N ASP A 28 18.51 9.02 23.62
CA ASP A 28 18.74 7.58 23.51
C ASP A 28 18.06 6.88 24.69
N VAL A 29 16.79 6.48 24.47
CA VAL A 29 15.94 5.82 25.45
C VAL A 29 15.16 4.71 24.76
N GLU A 30 15.43 3.46 25.14
CA GLU A 30 14.84 2.26 24.50
C GLU A 30 13.42 1.95 25.00
N GLN A 31 13.12 2.31 26.24
CA GLN A 31 11.83 2.02 26.90
C GLN A 31 10.65 2.85 26.38
N VAL A 32 10.85 3.71 25.37
CA VAL A 32 9.77 4.47 24.74
C VAL A 32 8.81 3.51 24.03
N ASP A 33 7.55 3.55 24.44
CA ASP A 33 6.43 2.74 23.95
C ASP A 33 5.27 3.60 23.39
N MET A 34 5.38 4.93 23.45
CA MET A 34 4.41 5.84 22.85
C MET A 34 5.08 7.06 22.23
N ILE A 35 4.64 7.42 21.02
CA ILE A 35 5.05 8.64 20.31
C ILE A 35 3.80 9.42 19.92
N ALA A 36 3.73 10.70 20.32
CA ALA A 36 2.69 11.63 19.89
C ALA A 36 3.28 12.72 18.97
N LEU A 37 2.86 12.72 17.70
CA LEU A 37 3.24 13.70 16.69
C LEU A 37 2.24 14.86 16.70
N MET A 38 2.56 15.91 17.43
CA MET A 38 1.75 17.15 17.50
C MET A 38 2.13 18.18 16.42
N ARG A 39 2.82 17.75 15.36
CA ARG A 39 3.29 18.61 14.27
C ARG A 39 3.20 17.91 12.94
N SER A 40 2.84 18.64 11.89
CA SER A 40 3.09 18.21 10.52
C SER A 40 4.57 18.43 10.16
N THR A 41 5.16 17.52 9.39
CA THR A 41 6.49 17.66 8.80
C THR A 41 6.47 17.31 7.33
N GLN A 42 7.15 18.11 6.51
CA GLN A 42 7.37 17.80 5.09
C GLN A 42 8.63 16.93 4.87
N SER A 43 9.42 16.71 5.92
CA SER A 43 10.62 15.88 5.86
C SER A 43 10.32 14.44 6.29
N ALA A 44 10.36 13.52 5.33
CA ALA A 44 10.23 12.08 5.57
C ALA A 44 11.35 11.56 6.50
N SER A 45 12.58 12.07 6.36
CA SER A 45 13.69 11.70 7.25
C SER A 45 13.44 12.11 8.69
N LEU A 46 12.89 13.30 8.92
CA LEU A 46 12.55 13.75 10.28
C LEU A 46 11.42 12.90 10.88
N TYR A 47 10.41 12.58 10.06
CA TYR A 47 9.32 11.68 10.46
C TYR A 47 9.85 10.30 10.86
N LEU A 48 10.73 9.70 10.06
CA LEU A 48 11.40 8.43 10.38
C LEU A 48 12.25 8.52 11.65
N GLN A 49 13.01 9.59 11.83
CA GLN A 49 13.82 9.79 13.04
C GLN A 49 12.98 9.92 14.31
N ILE A 50 11.77 10.48 14.20
CA ILE A 50 10.83 10.56 15.33
C ILE A 50 10.29 9.17 15.63
N CYS A 51 9.71 8.48 14.64
CA CYS A 51 9.14 7.14 14.80
C CYS A 51 10.19 6.13 15.29
N GLY A 52 11.42 6.22 14.79
CA GLY A 52 12.54 5.35 15.15
C GLY A 52 12.91 5.34 16.63
N ARG A 53 12.46 6.33 17.42
CA ARG A 53 12.65 6.34 18.88
C ARG A 53 11.87 5.24 19.58
N GLY A 54 10.69 4.89 19.05
CA GLY A 54 9.83 3.85 19.59
C GLY A 54 10.17 2.46 19.09
N MET A 55 10.91 2.36 17.98
CA MET A 55 11.22 1.10 17.28
C MET A 55 12.35 0.28 17.90
N ARG A 56 13.00 0.78 18.97
CA ARG A 56 14.07 0.06 19.66
C ARG A 56 13.51 -1.08 20.49
N LEU A 57 14.24 -2.19 20.63
CA LEU A 57 13.80 -3.29 21.51
C LEU A 57 14.04 -2.91 22.98
N TYR A 58 13.13 -3.32 23.86
CA TYR A 58 13.26 -3.16 25.30
C TYR A 58 12.52 -4.30 26.00
N GLU A 59 13.07 -4.80 27.12
CA GLU A 59 12.46 -5.90 27.85
C GLU A 59 11.06 -5.54 28.36
N GLY A 60 10.07 -6.40 28.09
CA GLY A 60 8.68 -6.16 28.45
C GLY A 60 7.89 -5.24 27.50
N LYS A 61 8.55 -4.57 26.54
CA LYS A 61 7.86 -3.77 25.52
C LYS A 61 7.34 -4.66 24.38
N LYS A 62 6.01 -4.68 24.19
CA LYS A 62 5.35 -5.48 23.13
C LYS A 62 5.23 -4.74 21.81
N ASP A 63 4.89 -3.47 21.89
CA ASP A 63 4.62 -2.59 20.75
C ASP A 63 4.95 -1.14 21.12
N CYS A 64 4.81 -0.24 20.14
CA CYS A 64 4.91 1.21 20.35
C CYS A 64 3.72 1.91 19.70
N LEU A 65 2.91 2.59 20.49
CA LEU A 65 1.74 3.35 20.01
C LEU A 65 2.19 4.65 19.33
N VAL A 66 1.73 4.89 18.10
CA VAL A 66 1.98 6.14 17.37
C VAL A 66 0.67 6.91 17.22
N LEU A 67 0.63 8.12 17.79
CA LEU A 67 -0.49 9.05 17.68
C LEU A 67 -0.09 10.19 16.76
N ASP A 68 -0.72 10.29 15.59
CA ASP A 68 -0.37 11.27 14.57
C ASP A 68 -1.44 12.35 14.38
N PHE A 69 -1.23 13.51 15.02
CA PHE A 69 -2.08 14.69 14.89
C PHE A 69 -1.61 15.64 13.78
N GLY A 70 -0.50 15.32 13.11
CA GLY A 70 0.11 16.14 12.06
C GLY A 70 -0.13 15.64 10.64
N GLU A 71 -0.94 14.59 10.48
CA GLU A 71 -1.23 13.92 9.21
C GLU A 71 0.05 13.43 8.50
N ASN A 72 1.09 13.08 9.24
CA ASN A 72 2.36 12.62 8.69
C ASN A 72 2.24 11.24 8.01
N ILE A 73 1.46 10.32 8.57
CA ILE A 73 1.20 9.00 7.95
C ILE A 73 0.49 9.19 6.61
N LEU A 74 -0.48 10.11 6.54
CA LEU A 74 -1.17 10.45 5.30
C LEU A 74 -0.21 11.04 4.25
N ASN A 75 0.69 11.92 4.68
CA ASN A 75 1.61 12.62 3.79
C ASN A 75 2.78 11.75 3.30
N HIS A 76 3.35 10.89 4.16
CA HIS A 76 4.57 10.12 3.86
C HIS A 76 4.31 8.64 3.54
N GLY A 77 3.18 8.10 3.99
CA GLY A 77 2.87 6.68 3.97
C GLY A 77 3.43 5.92 5.17
N ALA A 78 3.38 4.59 5.09
CA ALA A 78 3.84 3.70 6.16
C ALA A 78 5.37 3.79 6.33
N VAL A 79 5.84 3.65 7.57
CA VAL A 79 7.24 3.87 7.97
C VAL A 79 8.20 2.93 7.22
N ASP A 80 7.86 1.66 7.11
CA ASP A 80 8.63 0.62 6.44
C ASP A 80 8.78 0.88 4.93
N GLU A 81 7.73 1.35 4.26
CA GLU A 81 7.79 1.72 2.84
C GLU A 81 8.72 2.94 2.60
N ILE A 82 8.77 3.90 3.53
CA ILE A 82 9.71 5.04 3.43
C ILE A 82 11.16 4.53 3.56
N VAL A 83 11.42 3.62 4.50
CA VAL A 83 12.75 3.02 4.70
C VAL A 83 13.18 2.25 3.46
N GLU A 84 12.33 1.39 2.91
CA GLU A 84 12.60 0.66 1.65
C GLU A 84 12.96 1.63 0.51
N ARG A 85 12.15 2.68 0.31
CA ARG A 85 12.43 3.71 -0.72
C ARG A 85 13.77 4.40 -0.51
N GLN A 86 14.18 4.69 0.73
CA GLN A 86 15.48 5.32 1.01
C GLN A 86 16.66 4.37 0.76
N LEU A 87 16.51 3.08 1.07
CA LEU A 87 17.53 2.06 0.83
C LEU A 87 17.72 1.79 -0.67
N GLU A 88 16.63 1.69 -1.44
CA GLU A 88 16.67 1.52 -2.90
C GLU A 88 17.35 2.68 -3.63
N LEU A 89 17.33 3.88 -3.04
CA LEU A 89 17.91 5.09 -3.61
C LEU A 89 19.42 5.27 -3.34
N GLY A 90 20.06 4.36 -2.59
CA GLY A 90 21.52 4.28 -2.46
C GLY A 90 22.19 5.59 -2.04
N GLY A 91 21.57 6.38 -1.16
CA GLY A 91 22.13 7.67 -0.69
C GLY A 91 22.21 8.79 -1.73
N LYS A 92 21.78 8.58 -2.98
CA LYS A 92 21.67 9.64 -3.98
C LYS A 92 20.23 10.17 -4.00
N LYS A 93 20.07 11.44 -3.64
CA LYS A 93 18.82 12.20 -3.83
C LYS A 93 18.44 12.18 -5.32
N LYS A 94 17.66 11.19 -5.75
CA LYS A 94 16.80 11.36 -6.92
C LYS A 94 15.59 12.13 -6.44
N THR A 95 15.43 13.34 -6.95
CA THR A 95 14.13 13.99 -7.08
C THR A 95 13.26 13.11 -7.97
N LYS A 96 12.76 11.98 -7.46
CA LYS A 96 11.52 11.42 -8.00
C LYS A 96 10.48 12.48 -7.67
N LYS A 97 10.05 13.25 -8.68
CA LYS A 97 8.80 13.99 -8.61
C LYS A 97 7.77 12.98 -8.10
N GLY A 98 7.41 13.07 -6.82
CA GLY A 98 6.23 12.36 -6.35
C GLY A 98 5.11 12.77 -7.29
N GLU A 99 4.36 11.80 -7.81
CA GLU A 99 3.17 12.14 -8.59
C GLU A 99 2.32 13.04 -7.71
N ALA A 100 2.12 14.26 -8.18
CA ALA A 100 1.43 15.26 -7.40
C ALA A 100 0.00 14.77 -7.23
N VAL A 101 -0.39 14.49 -5.98
CA VAL A 101 -1.75 14.09 -5.64
C VAL A 101 -2.69 15.18 -6.16
N MET A 102 -3.70 14.81 -6.94
CA MET A 102 -4.66 15.73 -7.55
C MET A 102 -5.98 15.72 -6.76
N LYS A 103 -6.67 16.84 -6.71
CA LYS A 103 -8.04 17.00 -6.19
C LYS A 103 -8.93 17.67 -7.24
N ARG A 104 -10.22 17.39 -7.19
CA ARG A 104 -11.22 18.06 -8.04
C ARG A 104 -11.64 19.39 -7.40
N CYS A 105 -11.71 20.47 -8.16
CA CYS A 105 -12.32 21.71 -7.68
C CYS A 105 -13.82 21.48 -7.41
N PRO A 106 -14.36 21.84 -6.22
CA PRO A 106 -15.77 21.62 -5.91
C PRO A 106 -16.72 22.55 -6.69
N HIS A 107 -16.21 23.64 -7.26
CA HIS A 107 -17.03 24.63 -7.97
C HIS A 107 -17.07 24.39 -9.49
N CYS A 108 -15.92 24.20 -10.13
CA CYS A 108 -15.82 24.07 -11.60
C CYS A 108 -15.26 22.73 -12.08
N GLU A 109 -15.05 21.78 -11.16
CA GLU A 109 -14.55 20.44 -11.45
C GLU A 109 -13.14 20.33 -12.06
N THR A 110 -12.44 21.43 -12.25
CA THR A 110 -11.04 21.42 -12.73
C THR A 110 -10.15 20.61 -11.80
N MET A 111 -9.32 19.75 -12.39
CA MET A 111 -8.32 18.97 -11.67
C MET A 111 -7.21 19.91 -11.18
N CYS A 112 -7.12 20.07 -9.86
CA CYS A 112 -6.14 20.90 -9.18
C CYS A 112 -5.11 20.03 -8.49
N PHE A 113 -3.89 20.52 -8.27
CA PHE A 113 -2.98 19.86 -7.32
C PHE A 113 -3.61 19.87 -5.92
N ALA A 114 -3.42 18.81 -5.13
CA ALA A 114 -3.99 18.68 -3.79
C ALA A 114 -3.62 19.86 -2.89
N ALA A 115 -2.39 20.36 -3.04
CA ALA A 115 -1.85 21.51 -2.31
C ALA A 115 -2.32 22.89 -2.86
N THR A 116 -2.94 22.95 -4.04
CA THR A 116 -3.49 24.20 -4.59
C THR A 116 -4.47 24.81 -3.58
N ARG A 117 -4.40 26.13 -3.35
CA ARG A 117 -5.28 26.88 -2.42
C ARG A 117 -6.30 27.77 -3.11
N ILE A 118 -6.11 28.01 -4.40
CA ILE A 118 -7.01 28.81 -5.23
C ILE A 118 -7.12 28.08 -6.56
N CYS A 119 -8.32 27.80 -7.04
CA CYS A 119 -8.52 27.14 -8.33
C CYS A 119 -7.92 28.02 -9.46
N PRO A 120 -7.10 27.47 -10.37
CA PRO A 120 -6.54 28.25 -11.48
C PRO A 120 -7.61 28.70 -12.50
N GLU A 121 -8.74 28.01 -12.54
CA GLU A 121 -9.76 28.21 -13.58
C GLU A 121 -10.92 29.08 -13.12
N CYS A 122 -11.43 28.84 -11.92
CA CYS A 122 -12.55 29.61 -11.38
C CYS A 122 -12.18 30.54 -10.21
N PHE A 123 -10.91 30.56 -9.82
CA PHE A 123 -10.38 31.40 -8.72
C PHE A 123 -11.03 31.16 -7.35
N GLU A 124 -11.78 30.08 -7.19
CA GLU A 124 -12.37 29.68 -5.92
C GLU A 124 -11.26 29.43 -4.88
N LYS A 125 -11.40 30.04 -3.70
CA LYS A 125 -10.45 29.86 -2.60
C LYS A 125 -10.84 28.59 -1.84
N PHE A 126 -9.94 27.62 -1.80
CA PHE A 126 -10.17 26.42 -1.02
C PHE A 126 -9.93 26.73 0.46
N ASP A 127 -11.02 26.94 1.19
CA ASP A 127 -10.96 27.26 2.61
C ASP A 127 -10.70 26.02 3.46
N ILE A 128 -9.41 25.74 3.68
CA ILE A 128 -8.94 24.66 4.57
C ILE A 128 -9.19 25.00 6.05
N SER A 129 -9.57 26.24 6.38
CA SER A 129 -9.83 26.66 7.77
C SER A 129 -11.17 26.16 8.31
N THR A 130 -12.07 25.76 7.43
CA THR A 130 -13.37 25.14 7.78
C THR A 130 -13.27 23.63 8.01
N LEU A 131 -12.16 23.00 7.60
CA LEU A 131 -11.90 21.62 8.01
C LEU A 131 -11.64 21.61 9.52
N PRO A 132 -12.34 20.77 10.29
CA PRO A 132 -12.10 20.68 11.71
C PRO A 132 -10.63 20.34 11.94
N LYS A 133 -9.91 21.24 12.64
CA LYS A 133 -8.47 21.10 12.94
C LYS A 133 -8.13 19.82 13.70
N ILE A 134 -9.14 19.18 14.30
CA ILE A 134 -9.09 17.90 14.97
C ILE A 134 -10.40 17.19 14.61
N GLN A 135 -10.32 16.08 13.89
CA GLN A 135 -11.48 15.20 13.71
C GLN A 135 -11.76 14.49 15.03
N GLN A 136 -13.03 14.30 15.40
CA GLN A 136 -13.40 13.62 16.65
C GLN A 136 -12.99 12.13 16.64
N GLU A 137 -12.80 11.57 15.46
CA GLU A 137 -12.39 10.18 15.27
C GLU A 137 -10.92 10.12 14.81
N ALA A 138 -10.15 9.23 15.43
CA ALA A 138 -8.79 8.96 15.01
C ALA A 138 -8.81 8.21 13.67
N ALA A 139 -8.04 8.69 12.69
CA ALA A 139 -7.84 7.97 11.45
C ALA A 139 -7.12 6.63 11.73
N ARG A 140 -7.63 5.52 11.18
CA ARG A 140 -7.00 4.19 11.26
C ARG A 140 -5.99 3.95 10.15
N LEU A 141 -5.15 4.96 9.88
CA LEU A 141 -4.09 4.81 8.89
C LEU A 141 -2.99 3.92 9.46
N ALA A 142 -2.58 2.95 8.66
CA ALA A 142 -1.57 1.97 9.05
C ALA A 142 -0.18 2.64 9.16
N ILE A 143 0.44 2.54 10.34
CA ILE A 143 1.80 3.05 10.56
C ILE A 143 2.83 2.12 9.92
N LEU A 144 2.55 0.82 9.87
CA LEU A 144 3.27 -0.18 9.10
C LEU A 144 2.43 -0.66 7.90
N SER A 145 3.06 -0.94 6.76
CA SER A 145 2.32 -1.40 5.57
C SER A 145 1.54 -2.70 5.81
N SER A 146 2.02 -3.54 6.73
CA SER A 146 1.37 -4.78 7.18
C SER A 146 0.08 -4.58 7.95
N GLU A 147 -0.12 -3.40 8.56
CA GLU A 147 -1.31 -3.08 9.36
C GLU A 147 -2.44 -2.49 8.53
N ARG A 148 -2.24 -2.30 7.22
CA ARG A 148 -3.33 -1.88 6.32
C ARG A 148 -4.42 -2.94 6.37
N GLU A 149 -5.63 -2.53 6.77
CA GLU A 149 -6.79 -3.40 6.77
C GLU A 149 -6.99 -3.96 5.35
N ALA A 150 -6.70 -5.25 5.20
CA ALA A 150 -6.91 -5.96 3.96
C ALA A 150 -8.43 -6.12 3.78
N HIS A 151 -9.00 -5.43 2.81
CA HIS A 151 -10.43 -5.49 2.55
C HIS A 151 -10.66 -6.15 1.20
N GLU A 152 -11.65 -7.02 1.16
CA GLU A 152 -12.05 -7.69 -0.06
C GLU A 152 -13.04 -6.82 -0.82
N LYS A 153 -12.84 -6.69 -2.13
CA LYS A 153 -13.74 -5.92 -2.99
C LYS A 153 -14.07 -6.70 -4.25
N TRP A 154 -15.37 -6.82 -4.55
CA TRP A 154 -15.85 -7.29 -5.85
C TRP A 154 -15.69 -6.18 -6.89
N MET A 155 -15.09 -6.52 -8.02
CA MET A 155 -14.81 -5.60 -9.13
C MET A 155 -15.36 -6.18 -10.44
N GLU A 156 -15.97 -5.34 -11.26
CA GLU A 156 -16.49 -5.74 -12.58
C GLU A 156 -15.37 -5.93 -13.59
N VAL A 157 -15.37 -7.10 -14.23
CA VAL A 157 -14.45 -7.41 -15.32
C VAL A 157 -15.08 -6.93 -16.63
N LYS A 158 -14.38 -6.05 -17.35
CA LYS A 158 -14.80 -5.59 -18.68
C LYS A 158 -14.22 -6.46 -19.80
N ARG A 159 -13.02 -6.99 -19.58
CA ARG A 159 -12.31 -7.85 -20.53
C ARG A 159 -11.36 -8.78 -19.81
N VAL A 160 -11.14 -9.97 -20.34
CA VAL A 160 -10.03 -10.85 -19.97
C VAL A 160 -9.05 -10.95 -21.14
N SER A 161 -7.76 -11.02 -20.85
CA SER A 161 -6.73 -11.27 -21.86
C SER A 161 -5.74 -12.32 -21.39
N TYR A 162 -5.26 -13.12 -22.32
CA TYR A 162 -4.38 -14.26 -22.06
C TYR A 162 -3.04 -14.06 -22.78
N ALA A 163 -1.95 -14.43 -22.12
CA ALA A 163 -0.63 -14.35 -22.72
C ALA A 163 0.30 -15.42 -22.14
N VAL A 164 1.23 -15.92 -22.96
CA VAL A 164 2.32 -16.77 -22.47
C VAL A 164 3.31 -15.91 -21.69
N HIS A 165 3.64 -16.31 -20.47
CA HIS A 165 4.63 -15.67 -19.62
C HIS A 165 5.81 -16.62 -19.37
N ASN A 166 6.99 -16.15 -19.79
CA ASN A 166 8.25 -16.87 -19.64
C ASN A 166 9.10 -16.23 -18.53
N LYS A 167 9.55 -17.06 -17.59
CA LYS A 167 10.50 -16.65 -16.55
C LYS A 167 11.77 -17.51 -16.66
N PRO A 168 12.97 -16.91 -16.72
CA PRO A 168 14.21 -17.68 -16.85
C PRO A 168 14.33 -18.78 -15.79
N GLY A 169 14.66 -20.00 -16.22
CA GLY A 169 14.82 -21.16 -15.33
C GLY A 169 13.52 -21.76 -14.78
N LYS A 170 12.35 -21.36 -15.30
CA LYS A 170 11.05 -21.94 -14.95
C LYS A 170 10.27 -22.33 -16.22
N PRO A 171 9.42 -23.38 -16.17
CA PRO A 171 8.50 -23.67 -17.27
C PRO A 171 7.60 -22.46 -17.58
N PRO A 172 7.06 -22.36 -18.80
CA PRO A 172 6.08 -21.34 -19.16
C PRO A 172 4.84 -21.37 -18.25
N SER A 173 4.16 -20.24 -18.17
CA SER A 173 2.88 -20.08 -17.48
C SER A 173 1.97 -19.17 -18.28
N MET A 174 0.66 -19.40 -18.18
CA MET A 174 -0.36 -18.56 -18.81
C MET A 174 -0.68 -17.41 -17.87
N LYS A 175 -0.39 -16.18 -18.28
CA LYS A 175 -0.82 -14.97 -17.59
C LYS A 175 -2.25 -14.65 -17.99
N VAL A 176 -3.16 -14.67 -17.04
CA VAL A 176 -4.55 -14.23 -17.19
C VAL A 176 -4.65 -12.81 -16.63
N THR A 177 -5.16 -11.88 -17.41
CA THR A 177 -5.31 -10.47 -16.99
C THR A 177 -6.77 -10.05 -17.07
N TYR A 178 -7.32 -9.62 -15.93
CA TYR A 178 -8.67 -9.11 -15.77
C TYR A 178 -8.64 -7.57 -15.82
N HIS A 179 -9.28 -6.97 -16.81
CA HIS A 179 -9.32 -5.52 -17.00
C HIS A 179 -10.55 -4.94 -16.29
N ILE A 180 -10.32 -4.02 -15.35
CA ILE A 180 -11.33 -3.36 -14.53
C ILE A 180 -11.45 -1.90 -15.01
N GLY A 181 -12.42 -1.64 -15.88
CA GLY A 181 -12.49 -0.38 -16.61
C GLY A 181 -11.23 -0.14 -17.46
N ASP A 182 -10.88 1.13 -17.67
CA ASP A 182 -9.77 1.51 -18.55
C ASP A 182 -8.42 1.67 -17.83
N LEU A 183 -8.43 1.73 -16.50
CA LEU A 183 -7.27 2.19 -15.71
C LEU A 183 -6.67 1.11 -14.80
N ALA A 184 -7.35 -0.01 -14.57
CA ALA A 184 -6.89 -1.02 -13.63
C ALA A 184 -6.93 -2.41 -14.25
N SER A 185 -5.95 -3.24 -13.90
CA SER A 185 -5.95 -4.65 -14.24
C SER A 185 -5.34 -5.49 -13.12
N PHE A 186 -5.82 -6.72 -13.00
CA PHE A 186 -5.28 -7.71 -12.06
C PHE A 186 -4.87 -8.95 -12.84
N SER A 187 -3.79 -9.61 -12.41
CA SER A 187 -3.27 -10.79 -13.10
C SER A 187 -3.06 -11.96 -12.17
N GLU A 188 -3.28 -13.16 -12.71
CA GLU A 188 -2.85 -14.42 -12.12
C GLU A 188 -2.04 -15.24 -13.15
N TRP A 189 -1.28 -16.21 -12.66
CA TRP A 189 -0.42 -17.07 -13.49
C TRP A 189 -0.84 -18.53 -13.32
N ILE A 190 -1.20 -19.15 -14.44
CA ILE A 190 -1.68 -20.52 -14.50
C ILE A 190 -0.60 -21.41 -15.09
N CYS A 191 -0.18 -22.41 -14.33
CA CYS A 191 1.07 -23.12 -14.57
C CYS A 191 0.84 -24.52 -15.19
N PHE A 192 0.40 -24.58 -16.45
CA PHE A 192 0.13 -25.85 -17.12
C PHE A 192 1.39 -26.71 -17.29
N ASP A 193 2.53 -26.12 -17.68
CA ASP A 193 3.79 -26.86 -17.90
C ASP A 193 4.60 -27.19 -16.63
N HIS A 194 4.11 -26.77 -15.47
CA HIS A 194 4.75 -27.11 -14.20
C HIS A 194 4.39 -28.53 -13.77
N GLN A 195 4.96 -29.00 -12.64
CA GLN A 195 4.66 -30.30 -12.05
C GLN A 195 4.11 -30.13 -10.62
N GLY A 196 3.48 -31.19 -10.10
CA GLY A 196 2.96 -31.24 -8.73
C GLY A 196 1.79 -30.28 -8.47
N PHE A 197 1.85 -29.56 -7.35
CA PHE A 197 0.75 -28.71 -6.87
C PHE A 197 0.37 -27.60 -7.86
N ALA A 198 1.36 -26.96 -8.49
CA ALA A 198 1.13 -25.88 -9.46
C ALA A 198 0.33 -26.37 -10.68
N ARG A 199 0.66 -27.56 -11.20
CA ARG A 199 -0.08 -28.19 -12.30
C ARG A 199 -1.49 -28.59 -11.87
N SER A 200 -1.63 -29.13 -10.66
CA SER A 200 -2.93 -29.54 -10.11
C SER A 200 -3.89 -28.35 -10.00
N LYS A 201 -3.39 -27.19 -9.53
CA LYS A 201 -4.16 -25.94 -9.52
C LYS A 201 -4.54 -25.47 -10.93
N ALA A 202 -3.63 -25.57 -11.90
CA ALA A 202 -3.92 -25.21 -13.29
C ALA A 202 -5.03 -26.08 -13.90
N ILE A 203 -5.00 -27.38 -13.64
CA ILE A 203 -6.04 -28.33 -14.07
C ILE A 203 -7.39 -27.99 -13.42
N GLN A 204 -7.41 -27.69 -12.12
CA GLN A 204 -8.64 -27.28 -11.44
C GLN A 204 -9.19 -25.97 -12.02
N TRP A 205 -8.32 -24.99 -12.27
CA TRP A 205 -8.70 -23.70 -12.83
C TRP A 205 -9.42 -23.83 -14.18
N ILE A 206 -8.93 -24.70 -15.07
CA ILE A 206 -9.55 -24.89 -16.39
C ILE A 206 -10.83 -25.72 -16.31
N LYS A 207 -10.91 -26.74 -15.44
CA LYS A 207 -12.13 -27.55 -15.25
C LYS A 207 -13.34 -26.73 -14.82
N GLU A 208 -13.12 -25.68 -14.05
CA GLU A 208 -14.18 -24.76 -13.63
C GLU A 208 -14.67 -23.82 -14.75
N ARG A 209 -13.91 -23.73 -15.86
CA ARG A 209 -14.11 -22.68 -16.88
C ARG A 209 -14.33 -23.24 -18.27
N ALA A 210 -13.97 -24.49 -18.56
CA ALA A 210 -14.14 -25.07 -19.87
C ALA A 210 -14.37 -26.59 -19.76
N ASP A 211 -15.13 -27.11 -20.71
CA ASP A 211 -15.18 -28.54 -20.97
C ASP A 211 -13.97 -28.91 -21.84
N VAL A 212 -12.88 -29.29 -21.18
CA VAL A 212 -11.59 -29.60 -21.80
C VAL A 212 -11.35 -31.10 -21.76
N ASN A 213 -10.98 -31.66 -22.92
CA ASN A 213 -10.46 -33.02 -23.01
C ASN A 213 -9.00 -33.06 -22.50
N ASP A 214 -8.59 -34.19 -21.92
CA ASP A 214 -7.28 -34.40 -21.27
C ASP A 214 -6.06 -34.21 -22.20
N SER A 215 -6.28 -33.97 -23.50
CA SER A 215 -5.24 -33.75 -24.50
C SER A 215 -4.60 -32.36 -24.48
N LEU A 216 -5.20 -31.36 -23.83
CA LEU A 216 -4.62 -30.01 -23.72
C LEU A 216 -3.70 -29.93 -22.50
N THR A 217 -2.38 -29.85 -22.74
CA THR A 217 -1.40 -30.01 -21.65
C THR A 217 -0.38 -28.90 -21.50
N SER A 218 -0.19 -28.07 -22.54
CA SER A 218 0.81 -26.99 -22.54
C SER A 218 0.22 -25.60 -22.36
N THR A 219 1.04 -24.68 -21.85
CA THR A 219 0.67 -23.27 -21.68
C THR A 219 0.30 -22.61 -23.01
N GLU A 220 1.09 -22.85 -24.06
CA GLU A 220 0.90 -22.24 -25.38
C GLU A 220 -0.41 -22.70 -26.02
N GLU A 221 -0.73 -23.99 -25.94
CA GLU A 221 -2.01 -24.52 -26.40
C GLU A 221 -3.17 -23.91 -25.62
N MET A 222 -3.00 -23.74 -24.30
CA MET A 222 -4.06 -23.18 -23.47
C MET A 222 -4.34 -21.71 -23.74
N VAL A 223 -3.31 -20.90 -24.01
CA VAL A 223 -3.51 -19.52 -24.47
C VAL A 223 -4.25 -19.50 -25.81
N ARG A 224 -3.86 -20.33 -26.78
CA ARG A 224 -4.57 -20.42 -28.09
C ARG A 224 -6.01 -20.90 -27.95
N PHE A 225 -6.28 -21.79 -26.99
CA PHE A 225 -7.63 -22.25 -26.70
C PHE A 225 -8.47 -21.13 -26.06
N ALA A 226 -7.88 -20.36 -25.15
CA ALA A 226 -8.50 -19.20 -24.52
C ALA A 226 -8.86 -18.11 -25.55
N ASP A 227 -7.92 -17.78 -26.45
CA ASP A 227 -8.11 -16.78 -27.52
C ASP A 227 -9.25 -17.13 -28.48
N LYS A 228 -9.64 -18.42 -28.56
CA LYS A 228 -10.81 -18.87 -29.33
C LYS A 228 -12.14 -18.70 -28.58
N GLY A 229 -12.14 -18.05 -27.41
CA GLY A 229 -13.34 -17.83 -26.59
C GLY A 229 -13.89 -19.12 -25.96
N ARG A 230 -13.05 -20.14 -25.76
CA ARG A 230 -13.48 -21.45 -25.23
C ARG A 230 -13.35 -21.58 -23.71
N ILE A 231 -12.99 -20.50 -23.03
CA ILE A 231 -12.89 -20.42 -21.57
C ILE A 231 -13.97 -19.48 -21.07
N LYS A 232 -14.76 -19.93 -20.10
CA LYS A 232 -15.75 -19.10 -19.41
C LYS A 232 -15.04 -17.98 -18.65
N GLU A 233 -15.35 -16.74 -19.02
CA GLU A 233 -14.82 -15.55 -18.36
C GLU A 233 -15.72 -15.09 -17.20
N PRO A 234 -15.15 -14.68 -16.06
CA PRO A 234 -15.93 -14.13 -14.96
C PRO A 234 -16.42 -12.71 -15.30
N ASN A 235 -17.63 -12.35 -14.84
CA ASN A 235 -18.13 -10.98 -14.91
C ASN A 235 -17.63 -10.12 -13.74
N LYS A 236 -17.23 -10.74 -12.63
CA LYS A 236 -16.62 -10.08 -11.48
C LYS A 236 -15.50 -10.91 -10.87
N ILE A 237 -14.50 -10.23 -10.33
CA ILE A 237 -13.47 -10.83 -9.49
C ILE A 237 -13.51 -10.22 -8.09
N LYS A 238 -13.21 -11.01 -7.07
CA LYS A 238 -13.02 -10.55 -5.69
C LYS A 238 -11.52 -10.37 -5.47
N VAL A 239 -11.10 -9.16 -5.17
CA VAL A 239 -9.69 -8.83 -4.94
C VAL A 239 -9.50 -8.43 -3.49
N LEU A 240 -8.50 -9.02 -2.85
CA LEU A 240 -8.01 -8.59 -1.55
C LEU A 240 -7.04 -7.43 -1.76
N THR A 241 -7.48 -6.21 -1.42
CA THR A 241 -6.70 -4.98 -1.52
C THR A 241 -6.19 -4.54 -0.15
N GLY A 242 -5.15 -3.70 -0.10
CA GLY A 242 -4.54 -3.24 1.15
C GLY A 242 -3.21 -3.94 1.49
N ARG A 243 -2.87 -5.05 0.83
CA ARG A 243 -1.55 -5.68 0.89
C ARG A 243 -0.59 -5.08 -0.16
N LYS A 244 0.72 -5.29 0.02
CA LYS A 244 1.79 -4.88 -0.93
C LYS A 244 1.52 -5.38 -2.37
N TYR A 245 0.94 -6.56 -2.51
CA TYR A 245 0.47 -7.12 -3.78
C TYR A 245 -1.00 -7.52 -3.65
N PRO A 246 -1.90 -6.95 -4.48
CA PRO A 246 -3.30 -7.37 -4.52
C PRO A 246 -3.42 -8.84 -4.95
N GLU A 247 -4.33 -9.57 -4.31
CA GLU A 247 -4.55 -11.00 -4.58
C GLU A 247 -5.99 -11.22 -5.05
N ILE A 248 -6.17 -12.03 -6.10
CA ILE A 248 -7.49 -12.43 -6.57
C ILE A 248 -7.93 -13.64 -5.72
N VAL A 249 -9.02 -13.47 -4.97
CA VAL A 249 -9.49 -14.46 -3.98
C VAL A 249 -10.84 -15.07 -4.34
N GLY A 250 -11.49 -14.62 -5.42
CA GLY A 250 -12.77 -15.17 -5.84
C GLY A 250 -13.21 -14.74 -7.24
N PHE A 251 -14.11 -15.52 -7.81
CA PHE A 251 -14.65 -15.34 -9.16
C PHE A 251 -16.17 -15.45 -9.13
N SER A 252 -16.84 -14.63 -9.93
CA SER A 252 -18.26 -14.72 -10.21
C SER A 252 -18.43 -14.84 -11.72
N PHE A 253 -19.14 -15.87 -12.14
CA PHE A 253 -19.43 -16.14 -13.54
C PHE A 253 -20.90 -15.85 -13.80
N ALA A 254 -21.22 -15.22 -14.92
CA ALA A 254 -22.60 -15.09 -15.39
C ALA A 254 -23.16 -16.45 -15.83
#